data_AF-A0A0G0GYI1-F1
#
_entry.id   AF-A0A0G0GYI1-F1
#
_cell.length_a   1.000
_cell.length_b   1.000
_cell.length_c   1.000
_cell.angle_alpha   90.00
_cell.angle_beta   90.00
_cell.angle_gamma   90.00
#
_symmetry.space_group_name_H-M   'P 1'
#
loop_
_entity.id
_entity.type
_entity.pdbx_description
1 polymer ?
#
loop_
_entity_poly.entity_id
_entity_poly.type
_entity_poly.pdbx_seq_one_letter_code
_entity_poly.pdbx_strand_id
1 'polypeptide(L)'
;MELFNNLKNFLKQHNIKYKLIDVGTNDYSVDAHVKALEIKYMEGLSTLLFLADGKYIVVLRRDDRNIDFEKLKAATKCKEIKFCDEKEMKNFGFDPGLATPFLLRELKPGIKIFVDSAVKKMDKVICGSTQPNLALETSLHEVLNNIGDYQVADITVPNPKRQDDEKMADQKSKDLSEVVIVSGITPSSPKGLHLGNYLGAVKGHVEFQSKVKKANYFIADYHSLNMVHEAEQVRANVLNTYLDYLALGLDLDRDNVSFYIESGVPEITELNIILNNVVTMAELKRMHAYKDKFEKGVNEDSINHGLFNYPVLMAADIIIFNADIVPVGEDQKQHVEITRDIAQSFNKRYGKVLTVPEVYIRKETARVVGIDGVKKMSKSLGNDIPVFASEEEIKKQIFSVTTDPGRIHPNDPGDPDKNPIFSYMKLMEYDQKKLDGFVERYKKGTVGDVEIKKEFYEFFLQYFKEARERRKKYEKDIPGIKKLIEKNNAEVRAVAKETIKKVRKAVGLD
;
A
#
# COMPACT_ATOMS: atom_id res chain seq x y z
N MET A 1 23.50 -20.01 27.60
CA MET A 1 24.68 -20.61 26.93
C MET A 1 24.57 -22.13 26.80
N GLU A 2 24.21 -22.88 27.85
CA GLU A 2 24.12 -24.35 27.79
C GLU A 2 23.13 -24.87 26.74
N LEU A 3 21.89 -24.36 26.72
CA LEU A 3 20.89 -24.76 25.71
C LEU A 3 21.28 -24.41 24.28
N PHE A 4 21.97 -23.30 24.07
CA PHE A 4 22.44 -22.92 22.74
C PHE A 4 23.52 -23.87 22.23
N ASN A 5 24.40 -24.33 23.12
CA ASN A 5 25.39 -25.36 22.79
C ASN A 5 24.71 -26.70 22.50
N ASN A 6 23.68 -27.07 23.27
CA ASN A 6 22.88 -28.26 23.01
C ASN A 6 22.19 -28.17 21.63
N LEU A 7 21.61 -27.02 21.29
CA LEU A 7 21.03 -26.78 19.96
C LEU A 7 22.08 -26.95 18.86
N LYS A 8 23.27 -26.36 18.99
CA LYS A 8 24.35 -26.53 18.01
C LYS A 8 24.79 -27.98 17.87
N ASN A 9 24.93 -28.71 18.98
CA ASN A 9 25.29 -30.12 18.98
C ASN A 9 24.21 -30.97 18.29
N PHE A 10 22.94 -30.72 18.61
CA PHE A 10 21.80 -31.36 17.96
C PHE A 10 21.82 -31.12 16.44
N LEU A 11 21.89 -29.86 16.02
CA LEU A 11 21.92 -29.48 14.59
C LEU A 11 23.08 -30.16 13.85
N LYS A 12 24.25 -30.24 14.50
CA LYS A 12 25.43 -30.91 13.95
C LYS A 12 25.26 -32.43 13.88
N GLN A 13 24.77 -33.06 14.95
CA GLN A 13 24.57 -34.52 15.03
C GLN A 13 23.57 -35.01 13.98
N HIS A 14 22.55 -34.19 13.69
CA HIS A 14 21.50 -34.49 12.71
C HIS A 14 21.81 -33.97 11.29
N ASN A 15 23.01 -33.41 11.06
CA ASN A 15 23.42 -32.82 9.77
C ASN A 15 22.43 -31.78 9.21
N ILE A 16 21.75 -31.04 10.09
CA ILE A 16 20.75 -30.05 9.71
C ILE A 16 21.45 -28.84 9.09
N LYS A 17 21.03 -28.43 7.91
CA LYS A 17 21.53 -27.18 7.30
C LYS A 17 20.86 -25.97 7.93
N TYR A 18 21.65 -25.06 8.49
CA TYR A 18 21.13 -23.85 9.11
C TYR A 18 22.06 -22.64 8.94
N LYS A 19 21.50 -21.45 9.15
CA LYS A 19 22.21 -20.19 9.30
C LYS A 19 21.77 -19.53 10.61
N LEU A 20 22.74 -19.06 11.40
CA LEU A 20 22.45 -18.19 12.54
C LEU A 20 22.48 -16.74 12.07
N ILE A 21 21.47 -15.98 12.46
CA ILE A 21 21.32 -14.57 12.09
C ILE A 21 21.39 -13.74 13.37
N ASP A 22 22.28 -12.75 13.40
CA ASP A 22 22.30 -11.75 14.46
C ASP A 22 21.12 -10.80 14.24
N VAL A 23 20.26 -10.71 15.25
CA VAL A 23 19.04 -9.91 15.20
C VAL A 23 19.33 -8.45 15.57
N GLY A 24 20.50 -8.14 16.14
CA GLY A 24 20.88 -6.76 16.49
C GLY A 24 20.05 -6.11 17.59
N THR A 25 19.18 -6.89 18.25
CA THR A 25 18.36 -6.47 19.41
C THR A 25 18.25 -7.61 20.42
N ASN A 26 18.04 -7.26 21.69
CA ASN A 26 17.71 -8.22 22.76
C ASN A 26 16.20 -8.31 23.02
N ASP A 27 15.39 -7.57 22.27
CA ASP A 27 13.93 -7.65 22.31
C ASP A 27 13.46 -8.90 21.57
N TYR A 28 12.97 -9.88 22.33
CA TYR A 28 12.54 -11.19 21.85
C TYR A 28 11.09 -11.21 21.31
N SER A 29 10.46 -10.04 21.15
CA SER A 29 9.15 -9.96 20.51
C SER A 29 9.26 -10.25 19.01
N VAL A 30 8.22 -10.92 18.49
CA VAL A 30 8.08 -11.18 17.06
C VAL A 30 8.22 -9.90 16.24
N ASP A 31 7.59 -8.81 16.68
CA ASP A 31 7.59 -7.53 15.95
C ASP A 31 9.00 -6.90 15.89
N ALA A 32 9.78 -7.01 16.97
CA ALA A 32 11.16 -6.52 17.00
C ALA A 32 12.08 -7.36 16.09
N HIS A 33 11.95 -8.69 16.11
CA HIS A 33 12.73 -9.58 15.27
C HIS A 33 12.42 -9.40 13.78
N VAL A 34 11.14 -9.32 13.42
CA VAL A 34 10.69 -9.09 12.04
C VAL A 34 11.24 -7.78 11.51
N LYS A 35 11.16 -6.71 12.31
CA LYS A 35 11.71 -5.40 11.95
C LYS A 35 13.23 -5.42 11.81
N ALA A 36 13.94 -6.03 12.75
CA ALA A 36 15.40 -5.98 12.79
C ALA A 36 16.05 -6.86 11.71
N LEU A 37 15.40 -7.96 11.33
CA LEU A 37 15.86 -8.85 10.26
C LEU A 37 15.35 -8.43 8.87
N GLU A 38 14.45 -7.45 8.79
CA GLU A 38 13.77 -7.02 7.55
C GLU A 38 13.08 -8.19 6.81
N ILE A 39 12.46 -9.09 7.58
CA ILE A 39 11.73 -10.27 7.07
C ILE A 39 10.22 -10.06 7.14
N LYS A 40 9.45 -11.03 6.63
CA LYS A 40 8.01 -11.07 6.77
C LYS A 40 7.57 -11.94 7.96
N TYR A 41 6.45 -11.60 8.60
CA TYR A 41 5.78 -12.42 9.63
C TYR A 41 5.47 -13.85 9.15
N MET A 42 5.17 -14.06 7.88
CA MET A 42 4.90 -15.37 7.28
C MET A 42 6.14 -16.27 7.19
N GLU A 43 7.34 -15.69 7.31
CA GLU A 43 8.61 -16.41 7.32
C GLU A 43 9.03 -16.85 8.74
N GLY A 44 8.41 -16.25 9.77
CA GLY A 44 8.66 -16.55 11.18
C GLY A 44 7.88 -17.78 11.67
N LEU A 45 8.55 -18.62 12.46
CA LEU A 45 7.99 -19.82 13.08
C LEU A 45 8.12 -19.75 14.61
N SER A 46 6.99 -19.50 15.27
CA SER A 46 6.87 -19.53 16.72
C SER A 46 6.74 -20.96 17.24
N THR A 47 7.50 -21.26 18.29
CA THR A 47 7.38 -22.49 19.08
C THR A 47 6.75 -22.18 20.43
N LEU A 48 5.52 -22.63 20.65
CA LEU A 48 4.72 -22.30 21.83
C LEU A 48 4.47 -23.53 22.70
N LEU A 49 4.62 -23.39 24.03
CA LEU A 49 4.28 -24.44 24.98
C LEU A 49 2.96 -24.13 25.68
N PHE A 50 2.13 -25.15 25.79
CA PHE A 50 0.84 -25.10 26.48
C PHE A 50 0.72 -26.22 27.50
N LEU A 51 -0.11 -25.98 28.51
CA LEU A 51 -0.61 -27.00 29.42
C LEU A 51 -2.06 -27.32 29.04
N ALA A 52 -2.31 -28.53 28.53
CA ALA A 52 -3.61 -29.04 28.14
C ALA A 52 -4.05 -30.16 29.10
N ASP A 53 -5.09 -29.90 29.90
CA ASP A 53 -5.52 -30.78 31.01
C ASP A 53 -4.35 -31.29 31.89
N GLY A 54 -3.41 -30.40 32.21
CA GLY A 54 -2.22 -30.73 33.03
C GLY A 54 -1.06 -31.41 32.27
N LYS A 55 -1.18 -31.63 30.96
CA LYS A 55 -0.11 -32.22 30.13
C LYS A 55 0.50 -31.18 29.20
N TYR A 56 1.83 -31.22 29.08
CA TYR A 56 2.55 -30.31 28.18
C TYR A 56 2.35 -30.72 26.72
N ILE A 57 2.03 -29.74 25.89
CA ILE A 57 2.00 -29.86 24.44
C ILE A 57 2.79 -28.71 23.82
N VAL A 58 3.26 -28.92 22.60
CA VAL A 58 3.94 -27.91 21.79
C VAL A 58 3.08 -27.58 20.58
N VAL A 59 3.00 -26.30 20.25
CA VAL A 59 2.37 -25.81 19.03
C VAL A 59 3.40 -25.05 18.21
N LEU A 60 3.59 -25.46 16.95
CA LEU A 60 4.32 -24.70 15.94
C LEU A 60 3.32 -23.90 15.10
N ARG A 61 3.50 -22.58 15.05
CA ARG A 61 2.66 -21.68 14.23
C ARG A 61 3.50 -20.65 13.50
N ARG A 62 2.99 -20.17 12.37
CA ARG A 62 3.52 -18.95 11.73
C ARG A 62 3.30 -17.72 12.61
N ASP A 63 4.19 -16.74 12.50
CA ASP A 63 4.16 -15.53 13.31
C ASP A 63 2.99 -14.58 12.96
N ASP A 64 2.48 -14.66 11.73
CA ASP A 64 1.31 -13.93 11.21
C ASP A 64 -0.05 -14.50 11.67
N ARG A 65 -0.06 -15.52 12.55
CA ARG A 65 -1.28 -16.22 12.97
C ARG A 65 -1.52 -16.08 14.48
N ASN A 66 -2.77 -16.06 14.92
CA ASN A 66 -3.13 -16.19 16.34
C ASN A 66 -3.64 -17.61 16.63
N ILE A 67 -3.39 -18.09 17.84
CA ILE A 67 -3.93 -19.39 18.30
C ILE A 67 -5.45 -19.28 18.42
N ASP A 68 -6.16 -20.21 17.82
CA ASP A 68 -7.59 -20.42 18.05
C ASP A 68 -7.74 -21.48 19.14
N PHE A 69 -8.07 -21.03 20.34
CA PHE A 69 -8.15 -21.89 21.51
C PHE A 69 -9.22 -22.97 21.41
N GLU A 70 -10.33 -22.71 20.72
CA GLU A 70 -11.41 -23.69 20.57
C GLU A 70 -11.00 -24.77 19.57
N LYS A 71 -10.39 -24.38 18.45
CA LYS A 71 -9.81 -25.37 17.51
C LYS A 71 -8.69 -26.18 18.15
N LEU A 72 -7.83 -25.54 18.95
CA LEU A 72 -6.73 -26.23 19.62
C LEU A 72 -7.23 -27.24 20.65
N LYS A 73 -8.23 -26.89 21.48
CA LYS A 73 -8.91 -27.84 22.40
C LYS A 73 -9.52 -29.02 21.65
N ALA A 74 -10.16 -28.77 20.51
CA ALA A 74 -10.73 -29.83 19.68
C ALA A 74 -9.65 -30.78 19.13
N ALA A 75 -8.52 -30.23 18.65
CA ALA A 75 -7.41 -31.02 18.12
C ALA A 75 -6.70 -31.86 19.21
N THR A 76 -6.55 -31.30 20.41
CA THR A 76 -5.89 -31.97 21.54
C THR A 76 -6.82 -32.91 22.31
N LYS A 77 -8.15 -32.77 22.12
CA LYS A 77 -9.22 -33.43 22.87
C LYS A 77 -9.14 -33.12 24.37
N CYS A 78 -8.80 -31.88 24.72
CA CYS A 78 -8.72 -31.41 26.11
C CYS A 78 -9.87 -30.46 26.46
N LYS A 79 -10.16 -30.32 27.75
CA LYS A 79 -11.18 -29.36 28.25
C LYS A 79 -10.58 -27.99 28.49
N GLU A 80 -9.40 -27.97 29.09
CA GLU A 80 -8.68 -26.75 29.45
C GLU A 80 -7.34 -26.69 28.75
N ILE A 81 -6.96 -25.50 28.32
CA ILE A 81 -5.64 -25.21 27.77
C ILE A 81 -5.22 -23.80 28.16
N LYS A 82 -3.96 -23.66 28.60
CA LYS A 82 -3.33 -22.37 28.90
C LYS A 82 -1.90 -22.34 28.37
N PHE A 83 -1.39 -21.15 28.10
CA PHE A 83 0.03 -20.97 27.86
C PHE A 83 0.85 -21.40 29.08
N CYS A 84 2.03 -21.96 28.85
CA CYS A 84 2.99 -22.17 29.92
C CYS A 84 3.48 -20.82 30.45
N ASP A 85 3.47 -20.64 31.77
CA ASP A 85 4.02 -19.45 32.41
C ASP A 85 5.56 -19.48 32.45
N GLU A 86 6.19 -18.40 32.92
CA GLU A 86 7.66 -18.30 32.96
C GLU A 86 8.30 -19.39 33.82
N LYS A 87 7.66 -19.81 34.92
CA LYS A 87 8.19 -20.87 35.79
C LYS A 87 8.10 -22.23 35.08
N GLU A 88 6.99 -22.48 34.40
CA GLU A 88 6.80 -23.68 33.59
C GLU A 88 7.78 -23.72 32.41
N MET A 89 8.04 -22.60 31.74
CA MET A 89 9.03 -22.48 30.66
C MET A 89 10.46 -22.75 31.16
N LYS A 90 10.82 -22.20 32.33
CA LYS A 90 12.11 -22.47 32.98
C LYS A 90 12.32 -23.94 33.34
N ASN A 91 11.27 -24.73 33.57
CA ASN A 91 11.41 -26.18 33.75
C ASN A 91 11.89 -26.90 32.48
N PHE A 92 11.71 -26.29 31.30
CA PHE A 92 12.29 -26.74 30.03
C PHE A 92 13.62 -26.04 29.72
N GLY A 93 14.10 -25.19 30.65
CA GLY A 93 15.29 -24.37 30.48
C GLY A 93 15.11 -23.17 29.54
N PHE A 94 13.93 -22.96 28.95
CA PHE A 94 13.70 -21.84 28.04
C PHE A 94 13.22 -20.60 28.79
N ASP A 95 13.73 -19.44 28.37
CA ASP A 95 13.05 -18.18 28.63
C ASP A 95 11.87 -18.00 27.65
N PRO A 96 10.77 -17.34 28.09
CA PRO A 96 9.65 -17.02 27.20
C PRO A 96 10.11 -16.34 25.91
N GLY A 97 9.61 -16.80 24.76
CA GLY A 97 9.96 -16.25 23.45
C GLY A 97 11.23 -16.82 22.79
N LEU A 98 12.04 -17.60 23.51
CA LEU A 98 13.31 -18.14 22.97
C LEU A 98 13.27 -19.65 22.63
N ALA A 99 12.11 -20.28 22.75
CA ALA A 99 11.95 -21.70 22.48
C ALA A 99 12.29 -22.05 21.03
N THR A 100 13.04 -23.15 20.86
CA THR A 100 13.43 -23.69 19.55
C THR A 100 12.65 -24.97 19.27
N PRO A 101 12.27 -25.26 18.01
CA PRO A 101 11.52 -26.48 17.70
C PRO A 101 12.34 -27.77 17.94
N PHE A 102 13.66 -27.72 17.88
CA PHE A 102 14.53 -28.90 17.84
C PHE A 102 14.78 -29.60 19.19
N LEU A 103 14.84 -28.86 20.29
CA LEU A 103 15.28 -29.43 21.58
C LEU A 103 14.14 -29.99 22.44
N LEU A 104 12.88 -29.71 22.08
CA LEU A 104 11.74 -29.94 22.97
C LEU A 104 11.51 -31.42 23.30
N ARG A 105 11.79 -32.33 22.35
CA ARG A 105 11.63 -33.77 22.55
C ARG A 105 12.75 -34.37 23.41
N GLU A 106 13.98 -33.85 23.28
CA GLU A 106 15.11 -34.27 24.13
C GLU A 106 14.89 -33.88 25.59
N LEU A 107 14.33 -32.69 25.81
CA LEU A 107 14.08 -32.16 27.14
C LEU A 107 12.96 -32.89 27.87
N LYS A 108 11.93 -33.39 27.16
CA LYS A 108 10.84 -34.16 27.79
C LYS A 108 10.20 -35.16 26.82
N PRO A 109 10.58 -36.44 26.88
CA PRO A 109 9.96 -37.49 26.09
C PRO A 109 8.45 -37.58 26.30
N GLY A 110 7.69 -37.76 25.23
CA GLY A 110 6.23 -37.96 25.28
C GLY A 110 5.38 -36.68 25.17
N ILE A 111 5.99 -35.50 25.00
CA ILE A 111 5.26 -34.29 24.61
C ILE A 111 4.68 -34.48 23.21
N LYS A 112 3.40 -34.12 23.05
CA LYS A 112 2.75 -34.09 21.74
C LYS A 112 3.02 -32.75 21.06
N ILE A 113 3.38 -32.83 19.79
CA ILE A 113 3.63 -31.66 18.94
C ILE A 113 2.48 -31.50 17.96
N PHE A 114 1.94 -30.29 17.90
CA PHE A 114 0.94 -29.89 16.92
C PHE A 114 1.55 -28.85 15.99
N VAL A 115 1.42 -29.08 14.69
CA VAL A 115 1.89 -28.15 13.66
C VAL A 115 0.65 -27.56 13.00
N ASP A 116 0.51 -26.24 13.07
CA ASP A 116 -0.59 -25.57 12.40
C ASP A 116 -0.55 -25.81 10.88
N SER A 117 -1.71 -26.01 10.28
CA SER A 117 -1.83 -26.30 8.85
C SER A 117 -1.19 -25.23 7.95
N ALA A 118 -1.10 -23.97 8.38
CA ALA A 118 -0.47 -22.89 7.62
C ALA A 118 1.07 -23.00 7.62
N VAL A 119 1.67 -23.66 8.61
CA VAL A 119 3.13 -23.89 8.66
C VAL A 119 3.58 -24.74 7.48
N LYS A 120 2.75 -25.68 7.01
CA LYS A 120 3.07 -26.52 5.84
C LYS A 120 3.27 -25.76 4.53
N LYS A 121 2.88 -24.49 4.48
CA LYS A 121 3.04 -23.63 3.30
C LYS A 121 4.40 -22.92 3.27
N MET A 122 5.26 -23.16 4.27
CA MET A 122 6.59 -22.54 4.36
C MET A 122 7.63 -23.46 3.70
N ASP A 123 8.49 -22.92 2.86
CA ASP A 123 9.67 -23.64 2.37
C ASP A 123 10.88 -23.42 3.30
N LYS A 124 10.99 -22.19 3.79
CA LYS A 124 12.05 -21.69 4.66
C LYS A 124 11.42 -21.10 5.92
N VAL A 125 12.11 -21.25 7.05
CA VAL A 125 11.62 -20.79 8.35
C VAL A 125 12.71 -20.06 9.12
N ILE A 126 12.31 -19.04 9.88
CA ILE A 126 13.12 -18.35 10.88
C ILE A 126 12.50 -18.64 12.24
N CYS A 127 13.24 -19.30 13.12
CA CYS A 127 12.73 -19.78 14.40
C CYS A 127 13.68 -19.44 15.56
N GLY A 128 13.21 -19.67 16.79
CA GLY A 128 13.98 -19.39 18.02
C GLY A 128 15.28 -20.18 18.09
N SER A 129 16.35 -19.52 18.55
CA SER A 129 17.70 -20.09 18.66
C SER A 129 18.11 -20.41 20.11
N THR A 130 17.24 -20.25 21.10
CA THR A 130 17.56 -20.22 22.56
C THR A 130 18.36 -19.01 23.03
N GLN A 131 18.73 -18.07 22.14
CA GLN A 131 19.41 -16.82 22.48
C GLN A 131 18.58 -15.62 21.97
N PRO A 132 18.48 -14.53 22.75
CA PRO A 132 17.64 -13.39 22.40
C PRO A 132 18.14 -12.63 21.18
N ASN A 133 19.46 -12.53 21.01
CA ASN A 133 20.08 -11.79 19.91
C ASN A 133 20.32 -12.64 18.65
N LEU A 134 19.88 -13.90 18.62
CA LEU A 134 20.10 -14.80 17.49
C LEU A 134 18.79 -15.43 17.03
N ALA A 135 18.60 -15.51 15.72
CA ALA A 135 17.57 -16.32 15.08
C ALA A 135 18.19 -17.48 14.32
N LEU A 136 17.46 -18.59 14.22
CA LEU A 136 17.86 -19.77 13.47
C LEU A 136 17.06 -19.86 12.17
N GLU A 137 17.75 -19.77 11.05
CA GLU A 137 17.20 -19.91 9.72
C GLU A 137 17.50 -21.31 9.16
N THR A 138 16.48 -22.01 8.68
CA THR A 138 16.60 -23.34 8.07
C THR A 138 15.40 -23.63 7.14
N SER A 139 15.33 -24.81 6.54
CA SER A 139 14.15 -25.23 5.76
C SER A 139 13.08 -25.84 6.66
N LEU A 140 11.81 -25.73 6.26
CA LEU A 140 10.73 -26.41 7.00
C LEU A 140 10.94 -27.93 7.03
N HIS A 141 11.46 -28.49 5.93
CA HIS A 141 11.75 -29.92 5.82
C HIS A 141 12.69 -30.40 6.93
N GLU A 142 13.76 -29.64 7.19
CA GLU A 142 14.72 -29.92 8.27
C GLU A 142 14.06 -29.85 9.66
N VAL A 143 13.15 -28.90 9.89
CA VAL A 143 12.38 -28.84 11.13
C VAL A 143 11.51 -30.09 11.28
N LEU A 144 10.61 -30.34 10.32
CA LEU A 144 9.61 -31.40 10.45
C LEU A 144 10.21 -32.81 10.55
N ASN A 145 11.37 -33.06 9.92
CA ASN A 145 12.05 -34.35 10.02
C ASN A 145 12.74 -34.58 11.37
N ASN A 146 13.04 -33.52 12.13
CA ASN A 146 13.88 -33.61 13.32
C ASN A 146 13.16 -33.23 14.63
N ILE A 147 11.92 -32.72 14.59
CA ILE A 147 11.11 -32.47 15.79
C ILE A 147 10.43 -33.71 16.35
N GLY A 148 10.43 -34.83 15.61
CA GLY A 148 9.77 -36.06 16.00
C GLY A 148 8.32 -36.17 15.52
N ASP A 149 7.52 -37.00 16.19
CA ASP A 149 6.15 -37.28 15.78
C ASP A 149 5.25 -36.08 16.06
N TYR A 150 4.58 -35.57 15.02
CA TYR A 150 3.69 -34.41 15.13
C TYR A 150 2.33 -34.68 14.49
N GLN A 151 1.33 -33.93 14.94
CA GLN A 151 -0.01 -33.91 14.36
C GLN A 151 -0.25 -32.57 13.66
N VAL A 152 -0.88 -32.62 12.50
CA VAL A 152 -1.19 -31.41 11.73
C VAL A 152 -2.65 -31.08 11.95
N ALA A 153 -2.94 -29.85 12.32
CA ALA A 153 -4.30 -29.40 12.57
C ALA A 153 -4.45 -27.92 12.17
N ASP A 154 -5.66 -27.50 11.78
CA ASP A 154 -6.00 -26.08 11.67
C ASP A 154 -6.33 -25.56 13.07
N ILE A 155 -5.37 -24.89 13.70
CA ILE A 155 -5.43 -24.47 15.13
C ILE A 155 -5.18 -22.98 15.28
N THR A 156 -5.22 -22.25 14.17
CA THR A 156 -4.98 -20.82 14.14
C THR A 156 -6.00 -20.06 13.31
N VAL A 157 -5.99 -18.75 13.49
CA VAL A 157 -6.65 -17.75 12.64
C VAL A 157 -5.64 -16.68 12.21
N PRO A 158 -5.84 -15.96 11.09
CA PRO A 158 -5.01 -14.81 10.75
C PRO A 158 -4.89 -13.81 11.90
N ASN A 159 -3.69 -13.31 12.19
CA ASN A 159 -3.50 -12.20 13.11
C ASN A 159 -3.63 -10.88 12.32
N PRO A 160 -4.68 -10.08 12.52
CA PRO A 160 -4.94 -8.89 11.71
C PRO A 160 -3.85 -7.81 11.82
N LYS A 161 -3.04 -7.82 12.89
CA LYS A 161 -1.93 -6.87 13.09
C LYS A 161 -0.61 -7.34 12.49
N ARG A 162 -0.49 -8.64 12.21
CA ARG A 162 0.71 -9.31 11.73
C ARG A 162 0.45 -10.05 10.43
N GLN A 163 -0.61 -9.70 9.72
CA GLN A 163 -0.60 -9.98 8.31
C GLN A 163 0.54 -9.12 7.78
N ASP A 164 1.59 -9.77 7.26
CA ASP A 164 2.36 -9.08 6.24
C ASP A 164 1.36 -8.51 5.25
N ASP A 165 1.70 -7.39 4.63
CA ASP A 165 0.95 -6.95 3.46
C ASP A 165 1.15 -7.98 2.33
N GLU A 166 0.57 -9.18 2.49
CA GLU A 166 0.58 -10.33 1.59
C GLU A 166 -0.10 -9.94 0.26
N LYS A 167 -0.73 -8.77 0.19
CA LYS A 167 -1.21 -8.18 -1.07
C LYS A 167 -0.11 -7.66 -2.00
N MET A 168 1.14 -7.48 -1.56
CA MET A 168 2.23 -7.07 -2.45
C MET A 168 3.00 -8.24 -3.09
N ALA A 169 2.89 -9.47 -2.58
CA ALA A 169 3.64 -10.62 -3.10
C ALA A 169 2.88 -11.39 -4.19
N ASP A 170 1.55 -11.50 -4.10
CA ASP A 170 0.72 -12.14 -5.13
C ASP A 170 0.54 -11.27 -6.39
N GLN A 171 0.94 -10.00 -6.35
CA GLN A 171 0.92 -9.12 -7.54
C GLN A 171 2.00 -9.45 -8.58
N LYS A 172 2.95 -10.33 -8.28
CA LYS A 172 3.91 -10.85 -9.26
C LYS A 172 3.36 -12.01 -10.12
N SER A 173 2.15 -12.51 -9.87
CA SER A 173 1.57 -13.63 -10.63
C SER A 173 0.38 -13.25 -11.52
N LYS A 174 -0.23 -12.06 -11.36
CA LYS A 174 -1.18 -11.55 -12.36
C LYS A 174 -0.38 -10.96 -13.51
N ASP A 175 -0.49 -11.61 -14.66
CA ASP A 175 -0.13 -10.99 -15.92
C ASP A 175 -0.94 -9.69 -16.06
N LEU A 176 -0.25 -8.55 -15.92
CA LEU A 176 -0.90 -7.25 -15.95
C LEU A 176 -1.63 -7.07 -17.28
N SER A 177 -1.20 -7.72 -18.37
CA SER A 177 -1.86 -7.60 -19.68
C SER A 177 -3.29 -8.12 -19.70
N GLU A 178 -3.73 -8.86 -18.68
CA GLU A 178 -5.12 -9.34 -18.53
C GLU A 178 -5.93 -8.56 -17.48
N VAL A 179 -5.34 -7.56 -16.86
CA VAL A 179 -5.92 -6.82 -15.73
C VAL A 179 -6.67 -5.57 -16.20
N VAL A 180 -7.88 -5.36 -15.65
CA VAL A 180 -8.61 -4.09 -15.75
C VAL A 180 -8.28 -3.21 -14.56
N ILE A 181 -7.87 -1.97 -14.82
CA ILE A 181 -7.60 -0.97 -13.77
C ILE A 181 -8.55 0.20 -13.86
N VAL A 182 -8.73 0.85 -12.71
CA VAL A 182 -9.40 2.14 -12.60
C VAL A 182 -8.60 3.04 -11.67
N SER A 183 -8.42 4.30 -12.04
CA SER A 183 -7.84 5.31 -11.14
C SER A 183 -8.27 6.72 -11.57
N GLY A 184 -8.40 7.61 -10.59
CA GLY A 184 -8.92 8.95 -10.82
C GLY A 184 -8.08 10.03 -10.16
N ILE A 185 -8.30 11.27 -10.59
CA ILE A 185 -7.75 12.44 -9.93
C ILE A 185 -8.84 13.47 -9.70
N THR A 186 -8.86 14.07 -8.50
CA THR A 186 -9.78 15.17 -8.21
C THR A 186 -9.24 16.48 -8.81
N PRO A 187 -10.03 17.18 -9.66
CA PRO A 187 -9.64 18.46 -10.24
C PRO A 187 -9.74 19.58 -9.20
N SER A 188 -8.64 19.80 -8.46
CA SER A 188 -8.65 20.68 -7.28
C SER A 188 -8.17 22.11 -7.51
N SER A 189 -7.59 22.44 -8.68
CA SER A 189 -7.14 23.82 -8.91
C SER A 189 -6.97 24.21 -10.38
N PRO A 190 -7.16 25.52 -10.68
CA PRO A 190 -7.11 26.03 -12.05
C PRO A 190 -5.68 26.12 -12.58
N LYS A 191 -4.67 26.01 -11.71
CA LYS A 191 -3.25 26.04 -12.10
C LYS A 191 -2.74 24.74 -12.73
N GLY A 192 -3.60 23.72 -12.89
CA GLY A 192 -3.19 22.43 -13.45
C GLY A 192 -2.25 21.62 -12.54
N LEU A 193 -1.83 20.44 -12.94
CA LEU A 193 -1.11 19.49 -12.09
C LEU A 193 0.28 20.00 -11.63
N HIS A 194 0.65 19.63 -10.41
CA HIS A 194 1.99 19.86 -9.85
C HIS A 194 2.83 18.58 -9.82
N LEU A 195 4.12 18.70 -9.54
CA LEU A 195 5.07 17.59 -9.52
C LEU A 195 4.60 16.43 -8.63
N GLY A 196 4.04 16.73 -7.46
CA GLY A 196 3.45 15.74 -6.57
C GLY A 196 2.30 14.94 -7.19
N ASN A 197 1.42 15.55 -8.00
CA ASN A 197 0.40 14.80 -8.73
C ASN A 197 1.01 13.91 -9.81
N TYR A 198 2.02 14.44 -10.52
CA TYR A 198 2.71 13.71 -11.57
C TYR A 198 3.38 12.44 -11.02
N LEU A 199 4.25 12.59 -10.02
CA LEU A 199 4.99 11.49 -9.42
C LEU A 199 4.07 10.53 -8.64
N GLY A 200 3.07 11.06 -7.94
CA GLY A 200 2.16 10.26 -7.12
C GLY A 200 1.14 9.45 -7.91
N ALA A 201 0.73 9.91 -9.10
CA ALA A 201 -0.33 9.27 -9.88
C ALA A 201 -0.06 9.24 -11.39
N VAL A 202 0.08 10.40 -12.04
CA VAL A 202 0.02 10.49 -13.51
C VAL A 202 1.13 9.71 -14.20
N LYS A 203 2.36 9.76 -13.68
CA LYS A 203 3.48 8.98 -14.21
C LYS A 203 3.13 7.49 -14.27
N GLY A 204 2.49 6.97 -13.23
CA GLY A 204 2.02 5.58 -13.19
C GLY A 204 0.90 5.29 -14.15
N HIS A 205 -0.07 6.21 -14.30
CA HIS A 205 -1.14 6.06 -15.27
C HIS A 205 -0.59 5.94 -16.70
N VAL A 206 0.38 6.79 -17.05
CA VAL A 206 1.09 6.76 -18.34
C VAL A 206 1.90 5.48 -18.52
N GLU A 207 2.48 4.91 -17.47
CA GLU A 207 3.18 3.61 -17.56
C GLU A 207 2.20 2.45 -17.75
N PHE A 208 1.09 2.44 -17.01
CA PHE A 208 0.12 1.34 -17.00
C PHE A 208 -0.59 1.17 -18.33
N GLN A 209 -0.83 2.24 -19.09
CA GLN A 209 -1.50 2.16 -20.40
C GLN A 209 -0.84 1.17 -21.38
N SER A 210 0.44 0.85 -21.19
CA SER A 210 1.21 -0.11 -21.99
C SER A 210 1.31 -1.52 -21.38
N LYS A 211 0.83 -1.69 -20.14
CA LYS A 211 1.02 -2.90 -19.34
C LYS A 211 -0.29 -3.64 -19.03
N VAL A 212 -1.44 -2.99 -19.20
CA VAL A 212 -2.73 -3.54 -18.77
C VAL A 212 -3.73 -3.82 -19.90
N LYS A 213 -4.67 -4.73 -19.65
CA LYS A 213 -5.76 -5.06 -20.58
C LYS A 213 -6.66 -3.87 -20.87
N LYS A 214 -7.03 -3.15 -19.83
CA LYS A 214 -7.88 -1.96 -19.91
C LYS A 214 -7.53 -1.00 -18.77
N ALA A 215 -7.29 0.25 -19.12
CA ALA A 215 -7.03 1.33 -18.19
C ALA A 215 -8.16 2.36 -18.24
N ASN A 216 -8.92 2.47 -17.15
CA ASN A 216 -9.98 3.47 -17.01
C ASN A 216 -9.49 4.59 -16.11
N TYR A 217 -9.21 5.75 -16.70
CA TYR A 217 -8.81 6.95 -15.99
C TYR A 217 -9.94 7.98 -15.99
N PHE A 218 -10.03 8.76 -14.91
CA PHE A 218 -11.07 9.77 -14.83
C PHE A 218 -10.69 11.01 -14.04
N ILE A 219 -11.40 12.08 -14.36
CA ILE A 219 -11.40 13.31 -13.58
C ILE A 219 -12.62 13.27 -12.67
N ALA A 220 -12.37 13.21 -11.36
CA ALA A 220 -13.36 13.02 -10.31
C ALA A 220 -14.02 14.36 -9.92
N ASP A 221 -14.85 14.91 -10.80
CA ASP A 221 -15.44 16.24 -10.64
C ASP A 221 -16.60 16.30 -9.63
N TYR A 222 -17.34 15.22 -9.37
CA TYR A 222 -18.28 15.19 -8.24
C TYR A 222 -17.53 15.22 -6.91
N HIS A 223 -16.44 14.47 -6.77
CA HIS A 223 -15.60 14.52 -5.57
C HIS A 223 -15.02 15.91 -5.32
N SER A 224 -14.77 16.70 -6.38
CA SER A 224 -14.24 18.07 -6.27
C SER A 224 -15.20 19.04 -5.58
N LEU A 225 -16.51 18.78 -5.62
CA LEU A 225 -17.54 19.62 -5.00
C LEU A 225 -17.44 19.68 -3.47
N ASN A 226 -16.69 18.76 -2.86
CA ASN A 226 -16.36 18.82 -1.44
C ASN A 226 -15.36 19.92 -1.09
N MET A 227 -14.73 20.56 -2.08
CA MET A 227 -13.66 21.55 -1.91
C MET A 227 -13.82 22.78 -2.82
N VAL A 228 -14.47 22.64 -3.97
CA VAL A 228 -14.62 23.68 -4.99
C VAL A 228 -16.11 23.90 -5.24
N HIS A 229 -16.59 25.13 -4.99
CA HIS A 229 -18.01 25.45 -5.09
C HIS A 229 -18.33 26.39 -6.26
N GLU A 230 -17.34 27.12 -6.76
CA GLU A 230 -17.52 28.05 -7.88
C GLU A 230 -17.57 27.31 -9.22
N ALA A 231 -18.70 27.44 -9.93
CA ALA A 231 -18.96 26.67 -11.16
C ALA A 231 -17.92 26.93 -12.27
N GLU A 232 -17.46 28.17 -12.41
CA GLU A 232 -16.40 28.51 -13.37
C GLU A 232 -15.07 27.85 -13.00
N GLN A 233 -14.76 27.76 -11.71
CA GLN A 233 -13.57 27.12 -11.21
C GLN A 233 -13.63 25.61 -11.42
N VAL A 234 -14.75 24.95 -11.15
CA VAL A 234 -14.93 23.52 -11.45
C VAL A 234 -14.68 23.24 -12.93
N ARG A 235 -15.31 24.01 -13.83
CA ARG A 235 -15.12 23.88 -15.29
C ARG A 235 -13.65 24.08 -15.70
N ALA A 236 -12.99 25.10 -15.16
CA ALA A 236 -11.59 25.38 -15.45
C ALA A 236 -10.66 24.27 -14.93
N ASN A 237 -10.89 23.77 -13.71
CA ASN A 237 -10.08 22.71 -13.11
C ASN A 237 -10.19 21.42 -13.92
N VAL A 238 -11.40 21.04 -14.34
CA VAL A 238 -11.64 19.86 -15.17
C VAL A 238 -10.89 19.97 -16.50
N LEU A 239 -11.08 21.08 -17.22
CA LEU A 239 -10.44 21.28 -18.52
C LEU A 239 -8.91 21.28 -18.41
N ASN A 240 -8.35 22.00 -17.44
CA ASN A 240 -6.89 22.05 -17.25
C ASN A 240 -6.32 20.68 -16.88
N THR A 241 -6.97 19.96 -15.97
CA THR A 241 -6.54 18.61 -15.58
C THR A 241 -6.57 17.65 -16.77
N TYR A 242 -7.59 17.76 -17.63
CA TYR A 242 -7.69 16.94 -18.83
C TYR A 242 -6.56 17.23 -19.81
N LEU A 243 -6.31 18.51 -20.11
CA LEU A 243 -5.19 18.96 -20.96
C LEU A 243 -3.84 18.49 -20.42
N ASP A 244 -3.64 18.56 -19.10
CA ASP A 244 -2.40 18.14 -18.45
C ASP A 244 -2.15 16.64 -18.62
N TYR A 245 -3.17 15.79 -18.49
CA TYR A 245 -3.03 14.35 -18.72
C TYR A 245 -2.61 14.03 -20.16
N LEU A 246 -3.24 14.66 -21.15
CA LEU A 246 -2.86 14.50 -22.55
C LEU A 246 -1.41 14.96 -22.79
N ALA A 247 -1.06 16.14 -22.26
CA ALA A 247 0.27 16.70 -22.37
C ALA A 247 1.34 15.80 -21.73
N LEU A 248 1.03 15.20 -20.58
CA LEU A 248 1.93 14.32 -19.83
C LEU A 248 2.10 12.92 -20.45
N GLY A 249 1.35 12.60 -21.51
CA GLY A 249 1.55 11.40 -22.32
C GLY A 249 0.50 10.31 -22.12
N LEU A 250 -0.68 10.64 -21.59
CA LEU A 250 -1.81 9.72 -21.69
C LEU A 250 -2.27 9.65 -23.16
N ASP A 251 -2.18 8.46 -23.72
CA ASP A 251 -2.38 8.19 -25.15
C ASP A 251 -3.78 7.62 -25.38
N LEU A 252 -4.67 8.46 -25.90
CA LEU A 252 -6.06 8.12 -26.16
C LEU A 252 -6.29 7.46 -27.52
N ASP A 253 -5.25 7.34 -28.36
CA ASP A 253 -5.33 6.58 -29.61
C ASP A 253 -5.23 5.06 -29.34
N ARG A 254 -5.00 4.67 -28.08
CA ARG A 254 -4.99 3.27 -27.64
C ARG A 254 -6.39 2.80 -27.25
N ASP A 255 -6.84 1.72 -27.88
CA ASP A 255 -8.15 1.11 -27.61
C ASP A 255 -8.32 0.65 -26.14
N ASN A 256 -7.21 0.29 -25.47
CA ASN A 256 -7.23 -0.14 -24.07
C ASN A 256 -7.27 1.02 -23.06
N VAL A 257 -7.22 2.28 -23.49
CA VAL A 257 -7.25 3.44 -22.59
C VAL A 257 -8.62 4.11 -22.67
N SER A 258 -9.16 4.49 -21.52
CA SER A 258 -10.35 5.32 -21.42
C SER A 258 -10.04 6.49 -20.50
N PHE A 259 -10.40 7.71 -20.91
CA PHE A 259 -10.22 8.92 -20.11
C PHE A 259 -11.45 9.81 -20.19
N TYR A 260 -12.18 9.91 -19.08
CA TYR A 260 -13.51 10.52 -19.04
C TYR A 260 -13.68 11.44 -17.83
N ILE A 261 -14.77 12.19 -17.81
CA ILE A 261 -15.18 13.02 -16.67
C ILE A 261 -16.23 12.26 -15.88
N GLU A 262 -16.09 12.18 -14.56
CA GLU A 262 -17.00 11.41 -13.68
C GLU A 262 -18.47 11.80 -13.90
N SER A 263 -18.80 13.10 -13.91
CA SER A 263 -20.15 13.60 -14.20
C SER A 263 -20.67 13.30 -15.61
N GLY A 264 -19.80 12.91 -16.54
CA GLY A 264 -20.14 12.44 -17.87
C GLY A 264 -20.74 11.03 -17.91
N VAL A 265 -20.71 10.29 -16.80
CA VAL A 265 -21.19 8.90 -16.68
C VAL A 265 -22.25 8.82 -15.57
N PRO A 266 -23.52 9.16 -15.87
CA PRO A 266 -24.60 9.18 -14.87
C PRO A 266 -24.84 7.84 -14.17
N GLU A 267 -24.48 6.73 -14.81
CA GLU A 267 -24.55 5.37 -14.26
C GLU A 267 -23.74 5.22 -12.95
N ILE A 268 -22.69 6.03 -12.75
CA ILE A 268 -21.96 6.11 -11.47
C ILE A 268 -22.89 6.61 -10.35
N THR A 269 -23.70 7.63 -10.63
CA THR A 269 -24.61 8.21 -9.63
C THR A 269 -25.73 7.23 -9.26
N GLU A 270 -26.25 6.49 -10.24
CA GLU A 270 -27.23 5.41 -10.01
C GLU A 270 -26.60 4.30 -9.16
N LEU A 271 -25.40 3.84 -9.49
CA LEU A 271 -24.70 2.81 -8.72
C LEU A 271 -24.44 3.27 -7.28
N ASN A 272 -24.00 4.52 -7.08
CA ASN A 272 -23.80 5.09 -5.76
C ASN A 272 -25.08 5.02 -4.90
N ILE A 273 -26.24 5.39 -5.46
CA ILE A 273 -27.54 5.29 -4.76
C ILE A 273 -27.85 3.83 -4.37
N ILE A 274 -27.61 2.88 -5.27
CA ILE A 274 -27.83 1.46 -4.99
C ILE A 274 -26.88 0.99 -3.88
N LEU A 275 -25.59 1.33 -3.95
CA LEU A 275 -24.58 0.93 -2.98
C LEU A 275 -24.82 1.53 -1.59
N ASN A 276 -25.40 2.74 -1.49
CA ASN A 276 -25.77 3.33 -0.20
C ASN A 276 -26.67 2.41 0.65
N ASN A 277 -27.45 1.52 0.01
CA ASN A 277 -28.35 0.60 0.71
C ASN A 277 -27.65 -0.62 1.32
N VAL A 278 -26.38 -0.86 0.98
CA VAL A 278 -25.58 -1.97 1.55
C VAL A 278 -24.53 -1.50 2.56
N VAL A 279 -24.49 -0.19 2.86
CA VAL A 279 -23.58 0.42 3.82
C VAL A 279 -24.35 1.02 4.99
N THR A 280 -23.95 0.68 6.21
CA THR A 280 -24.54 1.22 7.43
C THR A 280 -23.85 2.51 7.87
N MET A 281 -24.58 3.37 8.59
CA MET A 281 -24.02 4.56 9.23
C MET A 281 -22.83 4.23 10.14
N ALA A 282 -22.90 3.11 10.84
CA ALA A 282 -21.84 2.68 11.74
C ALA A 282 -20.56 2.32 10.99
N GLU A 283 -20.65 1.76 9.79
CA GLU A 283 -19.50 1.47 8.93
C GLU A 283 -18.88 2.77 8.42
N LEU A 284 -19.67 3.71 7.90
CA LEU A 284 -19.19 5.01 7.42
C LEU A 284 -18.43 5.78 8.49
N LYS A 285 -18.95 5.86 9.72
CA LYS A 285 -18.28 6.54 10.84
C LYS A 285 -16.93 5.92 11.25
N ARG A 286 -16.70 4.64 10.93
CA ARG A 286 -15.45 3.93 11.28
C ARG A 286 -14.35 4.09 10.23
N MET A 287 -14.68 4.55 9.01
CA MET A 287 -13.71 4.74 7.94
C MET A 287 -12.71 5.86 8.31
N HIS A 288 -11.39 5.62 8.30
CA HIS A 288 -10.40 6.65 8.74
C HIS A 288 -10.35 7.85 7.81
N ALA A 289 -10.69 7.65 6.54
CA ALA A 289 -11.09 8.69 5.58
C ALA A 289 -11.91 9.83 6.19
N TYR A 290 -12.84 9.46 7.07
CA TYR A 290 -13.69 10.38 7.81
C TYR A 290 -12.85 11.11 8.87
N LYS A 291 -12.09 10.36 9.70
CA LYS A 291 -11.31 10.83 10.86
C LYS A 291 -10.18 11.82 10.52
N ASP A 292 -9.46 11.63 9.41
CA ASP A 292 -8.30 12.49 9.08
C ASP A 292 -8.72 13.95 8.78
N LYS A 293 -9.97 14.16 8.35
CA LYS A 293 -10.53 15.52 8.18
C LYS A 293 -11.07 16.14 9.47
N PHE A 294 -11.18 15.38 10.57
CA PHE A 294 -11.54 15.89 11.90
C PHE A 294 -10.36 16.45 12.68
N GLU A 295 -9.12 16.27 12.24
CA GLU A 295 -7.90 16.66 12.99
C GLU A 295 -7.74 18.18 13.24
N LYS A 296 -8.79 18.99 13.08
CA LYS A 296 -8.81 20.42 13.37
C LYS A 296 -10.08 20.92 14.08
N GLY A 297 -10.69 20.11 14.95
CA GLY A 297 -11.83 20.57 15.76
C GLY A 297 -13.09 20.88 14.94
N VAL A 298 -13.26 20.19 13.81
CA VAL A 298 -14.47 20.29 12.98
C VAL A 298 -15.61 19.55 13.67
N ASN A 299 -16.75 20.22 13.85
CA ASN A 299 -17.95 19.59 14.40
C ASN A 299 -18.47 18.53 13.41
N GLU A 300 -18.72 17.30 13.89
CA GLU A 300 -19.33 16.21 13.10
C GLU A 300 -20.61 16.66 12.39
N ASP A 301 -21.42 17.50 13.04
CA ASP A 301 -22.67 18.05 12.51
C ASP A 301 -22.46 19.06 11.37
N SER A 302 -21.25 19.61 11.22
CA SER A 302 -20.92 20.56 10.16
C SER A 302 -20.48 19.87 8.85
N ILE A 303 -20.37 18.55 8.85
CA ILE A 303 -19.95 17.78 7.67
C ILE A 303 -21.13 17.63 6.72
N ASN A 304 -20.95 18.14 5.50
CA ASN A 304 -21.96 17.96 4.46
C ASN A 304 -22.06 16.48 4.02
N HIS A 305 -23.23 16.09 3.54
CA HIS A 305 -23.50 14.70 3.15
C HIS A 305 -22.61 14.21 1.99
N GLY A 306 -22.16 15.10 1.10
CA GLY A 306 -21.23 14.74 0.02
C GLY A 306 -19.89 14.24 0.57
N LEU A 307 -19.35 14.94 1.57
CA LEU A 307 -18.12 14.55 2.25
C LEU A 307 -18.32 13.35 3.17
N PHE A 308 -19.53 13.10 3.66
CA PHE A 308 -19.82 11.87 4.40
C PHE A 308 -19.93 10.65 3.46
N ASN A 309 -20.54 10.83 2.29
CA ASN A 309 -20.85 9.75 1.34
C ASN A 309 -19.73 9.48 0.32
N TYR A 310 -18.70 10.32 0.24
CA TYR A 310 -17.66 10.17 -0.79
C TYR A 310 -16.99 8.79 -0.86
N PRO A 311 -16.82 8.00 0.23
CA PRO A 311 -16.25 6.66 0.10
C PRO A 311 -17.16 5.71 -0.69
N VAL A 312 -18.48 5.89 -0.61
CA VAL A 312 -19.46 5.10 -1.39
C VAL A 312 -19.48 5.54 -2.85
N LEU A 313 -19.36 6.85 -3.10
CA LEU A 313 -19.22 7.37 -4.47
C LEU A 313 -17.93 6.84 -5.12
N MET A 314 -16.81 6.85 -4.38
CA MET A 314 -15.55 6.26 -4.84
C MET A 314 -15.68 4.76 -5.11
N ALA A 315 -16.43 4.03 -4.28
CA ALA A 315 -16.71 2.63 -4.54
C ALA A 315 -17.51 2.44 -5.84
N ALA A 316 -18.48 3.31 -6.13
CA ALA A 316 -19.21 3.30 -7.40
C ALA A 316 -18.28 3.57 -8.60
N ASP A 317 -17.37 4.55 -8.50
CA ASP A 317 -16.37 4.85 -9.54
C ASP A 317 -15.52 3.62 -9.89
N ILE A 318 -15.15 2.83 -8.86
CA ILE A 318 -14.31 1.65 -9.04
C ILE A 318 -15.11 0.47 -9.59
N ILE A 319 -16.27 0.19 -8.99
CA ILE A 319 -17.07 -1.01 -9.26
C ILE A 319 -17.71 -0.96 -10.65
N ILE A 320 -18.12 0.22 -11.13
CA ILE A 320 -18.84 0.37 -12.40
C ILE A 320 -18.04 -0.20 -13.60
N PHE A 321 -16.70 -0.18 -13.52
CA PHE A 321 -15.78 -0.71 -14.55
C PHE A 321 -15.28 -2.12 -14.31
N ASN A 322 -15.78 -2.82 -13.28
CA ASN A 322 -15.32 -4.16 -12.90
C ASN A 322 -13.79 -4.24 -12.75
N ALA A 323 -13.18 -3.23 -12.12
CA ALA A 323 -11.74 -3.20 -11.96
C ALA A 323 -11.21 -4.38 -11.13
N ASP A 324 -10.15 -5.03 -11.64
CA ASP A 324 -9.42 -6.08 -10.94
C ASP A 324 -8.50 -5.50 -9.89
N ILE A 325 -7.83 -4.39 -10.21
CA ILE A 325 -6.92 -3.68 -9.31
C ILE A 325 -7.16 -2.18 -9.37
N VAL A 326 -6.86 -1.49 -8.27
CA VAL A 326 -6.92 -0.03 -8.16
C VAL A 326 -5.54 0.49 -7.77
N PRO A 327 -4.78 1.07 -8.71
CA PRO A 327 -3.48 1.68 -8.43
C PRO A 327 -3.65 2.93 -7.58
N VAL A 328 -3.16 2.87 -6.34
CA VAL A 328 -3.28 3.97 -5.39
C VAL A 328 -2.01 4.12 -4.53
N GLY A 329 -1.86 5.28 -3.89
CA GLY A 329 -0.85 5.47 -2.84
C GLY A 329 -1.27 4.82 -1.52
N GLU A 330 -0.32 4.65 -0.59
CA GLU A 330 -0.60 4.05 0.72
C GLU A 330 -1.67 4.80 1.52
N ASP A 331 -1.74 6.13 1.37
CA ASP A 331 -2.76 6.97 1.99
C ASP A 331 -4.18 6.71 1.49
N GLN A 332 -4.32 5.95 0.40
CA GLN A 332 -5.60 5.63 -0.23
C GLN A 332 -5.93 4.12 -0.16
N LYS A 333 -5.05 3.28 0.40
CA LYS A 333 -5.27 1.83 0.55
C LYS A 333 -6.62 1.53 1.22
N GLN A 334 -6.92 2.24 2.29
CA GLN A 334 -8.15 2.03 3.04
C GLN A 334 -9.42 2.35 2.23
N HIS A 335 -9.36 3.30 1.30
CA HIS A 335 -10.50 3.60 0.43
C HIS A 335 -10.84 2.43 -0.49
N VAL A 336 -9.82 1.72 -0.96
CA VAL A 336 -10.00 0.51 -1.77
C VAL A 336 -10.49 -0.65 -0.88
N GLU A 337 -10.04 -0.74 0.38
CA GLU A 337 -10.57 -1.72 1.35
C GLU A 337 -12.06 -1.50 1.62
N ILE A 338 -12.48 -0.25 1.83
CA ILE A 338 -13.90 0.10 1.95
C ILE A 338 -14.68 -0.33 0.71
N THR A 339 -14.15 -0.07 -0.48
CA THR A 339 -14.79 -0.48 -1.74
C THR A 339 -14.98 -1.98 -1.81
N ARG A 340 -14.01 -2.76 -1.33
CA ARG A 340 -14.11 -4.22 -1.25
C ARG A 340 -15.21 -4.67 -0.31
N ASP A 341 -15.29 -4.10 0.88
CA ASP A 341 -16.31 -4.43 1.88
C ASP A 341 -17.72 -4.13 1.34
N ILE A 342 -17.87 -3.01 0.61
CA ILE A 342 -19.11 -2.63 -0.06
C ILE A 342 -19.47 -3.66 -1.14
N ALA A 343 -18.52 -4.02 -2.02
CA ALA A 343 -18.75 -5.00 -3.07
C ALA A 343 -19.11 -6.40 -2.51
N GLN A 344 -18.44 -6.81 -1.43
CA GLN A 344 -18.72 -8.07 -0.73
C GLN A 344 -20.09 -8.06 -0.06
N SER A 345 -20.46 -6.97 0.61
CA SER A 345 -21.77 -6.80 1.25
C SER A 345 -22.90 -6.83 0.23
N PHE A 346 -22.72 -6.16 -0.90
CA PHE A 346 -23.65 -6.25 -2.03
C PHE A 346 -23.77 -7.70 -2.53
N ASN A 347 -22.65 -8.36 -2.80
CA ASN A 347 -22.64 -9.72 -3.33
C ASN A 347 -23.24 -10.74 -2.36
N LYS A 348 -23.06 -10.55 -1.06
CA LYS A 348 -23.69 -11.37 -0.02
C LYS A 348 -25.21 -11.23 -0.03
N ARG A 349 -25.72 -10.02 -0.30
CA ARG A 349 -27.15 -9.72 -0.27
C ARG A 349 -27.87 -10.10 -1.57
N TYR A 350 -27.26 -9.84 -2.73
CA TYR A 350 -27.90 -9.95 -4.05
C TYR A 350 -27.27 -11.02 -4.97
N GLY A 351 -26.29 -11.79 -4.47
CA GLY A 351 -25.55 -12.78 -5.25
C GLY A 351 -24.28 -12.22 -5.90
N LYS A 352 -23.42 -13.09 -6.43
CA LYS A 352 -22.10 -12.71 -6.98
C LYS A 352 -22.24 -11.93 -8.30
N VAL A 353 -22.37 -10.61 -8.21
CA VAL A 353 -22.61 -9.69 -9.33
C VAL A 353 -21.42 -8.76 -9.56
N LEU A 354 -20.86 -8.21 -8.48
CA LEU A 354 -19.80 -7.22 -8.52
C LEU A 354 -18.42 -7.87 -8.44
N THR A 355 -17.46 -7.30 -9.16
CA THR A 355 -16.03 -7.63 -8.99
C THR A 355 -15.53 -6.98 -7.70
N VAL A 356 -14.75 -7.73 -6.91
CA VAL A 356 -14.12 -7.22 -5.68
C VAL A 356 -12.69 -6.79 -6.03
N PRO A 357 -12.39 -5.48 -6.09
CA PRO A 357 -11.10 -4.99 -6.57
C PRO A 357 -9.97 -5.25 -5.56
N GLU A 358 -8.73 -5.43 -6.03
CA GLU A 358 -7.55 -5.46 -5.16
C GLU A 358 -6.81 -4.12 -5.14
N VAL A 359 -6.18 -3.80 -4.01
CA VAL A 359 -5.32 -2.60 -3.91
C VAL A 359 -4.03 -2.88 -4.68
N TYR A 360 -3.58 -1.95 -5.52
CA TYR A 360 -2.24 -1.98 -6.10
C TYR A 360 -1.43 -0.78 -5.59
N ILE A 361 -0.47 -1.04 -4.69
CA ILE A 361 0.44 0.00 -4.21
C ILE A 361 1.69 0.02 -5.08
N ARG A 362 2.00 1.19 -5.67
CA ARG A 362 3.23 1.37 -6.43
C ARG A 362 4.41 1.49 -5.46
N LYS A 363 5.44 0.68 -5.66
CA LYS A 363 6.63 0.66 -4.79
C LYS A 363 7.39 2.00 -4.79
N GLU A 364 7.37 2.74 -5.89
CA GLU A 364 8.06 4.02 -6.00
C GLU A 364 7.23 5.23 -5.53
N THR A 365 5.94 5.08 -5.18
CA THR A 365 5.12 6.22 -4.74
C THR A 365 5.29 6.50 -3.26
N ALA A 366 6.51 6.89 -2.85
CA ALA A 366 6.70 7.56 -1.58
C ALA A 366 5.94 8.89 -1.58
N ARG A 367 5.39 9.28 -0.42
CA ARG A 367 4.74 10.58 -0.21
C ARG A 367 5.68 11.70 -0.68
N VAL A 368 5.36 12.33 -1.81
CA VAL A 368 6.15 13.44 -2.35
C VAL A 368 5.98 14.64 -1.43
N VAL A 369 7.05 14.97 -0.69
CA VAL A 369 7.10 16.17 0.15
C VAL A 369 7.05 17.42 -0.72
N GLY A 370 6.56 18.53 -0.15
CA GLY A 370 6.55 19.83 -0.81
C GLY A 370 7.89 20.54 -0.72
N ILE A 371 7.96 21.76 -1.26
CA ILE A 371 9.15 22.61 -1.16
C ILE A 371 9.48 22.98 0.30
N ASP A 372 8.56 22.77 1.25
CA ASP A 372 8.81 22.97 2.69
C ASP A 372 9.63 21.84 3.34
N GLY A 373 9.83 20.71 2.64
CA GLY A 373 10.59 19.54 3.09
C GLY A 373 9.90 18.68 4.14
N VAL A 374 8.66 18.98 4.53
CA VAL A 374 7.97 18.32 5.66
C VAL A 374 6.59 17.80 5.26
N LYS A 375 5.75 18.66 4.68
CA LYS A 375 4.36 18.30 4.38
C LYS A 375 4.27 17.71 2.98
N LYS A 376 3.19 16.97 2.70
CA LYS A 376 2.88 16.49 1.34
C LYS A 376 2.77 17.71 0.41
N MET A 377 3.30 17.59 -0.80
CA MET A 377 3.17 18.63 -1.81
C MET A 377 1.69 18.91 -2.09
N SER A 378 1.31 20.17 -1.97
CA SER A 378 -0.07 20.64 -2.04
C SER A 378 -0.11 22.10 -2.45
N LYS A 379 -0.97 22.41 -3.42
CA LYS A 379 -1.25 23.79 -3.83
C LYS A 379 -1.87 24.63 -2.73
N SER A 380 -2.71 24.04 -1.87
CA SER A 380 -3.37 24.80 -0.78
C SER A 380 -2.38 25.22 0.30
N LEU A 381 -1.24 24.54 0.40
CA LEU A 381 -0.13 24.93 1.27
C LEU A 381 0.85 25.87 0.57
N GLY A 382 0.68 26.12 -0.73
CA GLY A 382 1.63 26.88 -1.55
C GLY A 382 3.03 26.26 -1.60
N ASN A 383 3.14 24.96 -1.30
CA ASN A 383 4.42 24.24 -1.23
C ASN A 383 4.67 23.35 -2.46
N ASP A 384 4.04 23.67 -3.59
CA ASP A 384 4.04 22.89 -4.82
C ASP A 384 5.01 23.40 -5.91
N ILE A 385 5.38 22.51 -6.82
CA ILE A 385 6.13 22.84 -8.04
C ILE A 385 5.20 22.61 -9.23
N PRO A 386 4.63 23.67 -9.84
CA PRO A 386 3.68 23.54 -10.94
C PRO A 386 4.38 23.08 -12.24
N VAL A 387 3.81 22.11 -12.95
CA VAL A 387 4.46 21.53 -14.15
C VAL A 387 4.36 22.46 -15.37
N PHE A 388 3.22 23.13 -15.53
CA PHE A 388 2.87 23.90 -16.72
C PHE A 388 2.88 25.42 -16.52
N ALA A 389 3.36 25.91 -15.36
CA ALA A 389 3.52 27.34 -15.10
C ALA A 389 4.64 27.98 -15.93
N SER A 390 4.81 29.30 -15.82
CA SER A 390 5.94 30.00 -16.44
C SER A 390 7.27 29.48 -15.90
N GLU A 391 8.34 29.59 -16.69
CA GLU A 391 9.68 29.19 -16.23
C GLU A 391 10.15 30.00 -15.02
N GLU A 392 9.69 31.26 -14.90
CA GLU A 392 9.94 32.12 -13.74
C GLU A 392 9.26 31.58 -12.48
N GLU A 393 7.99 31.18 -12.55
CA GLU A 393 7.27 30.60 -11.41
C GLU A 393 7.89 29.27 -10.98
N ILE A 394 8.26 28.42 -11.94
CA ILE A 394 8.94 27.15 -11.68
C ILE A 394 10.29 27.39 -11.00
N LYS A 395 11.10 28.31 -11.54
CA LYS A 395 12.40 28.67 -10.97
C LYS A 395 12.23 29.16 -9.54
N LYS A 396 11.26 30.06 -9.30
CA LYS A 396 10.97 30.57 -7.97
C LYS A 396 10.65 29.43 -6.99
N GLN A 397 9.75 28.51 -7.34
CA GLN A 397 9.38 27.40 -6.47
C GLN A 397 10.55 26.45 -6.18
N ILE A 398 11.31 26.06 -7.21
CA ILE A 398 12.49 25.19 -7.06
C ILE A 398 13.55 25.85 -6.17
N PHE A 399 13.81 27.14 -6.36
CA PHE A 399 14.82 27.85 -5.58
C PHE A 399 14.37 28.11 -4.13
N SER A 400 13.06 28.07 -3.86
CA SER A 400 12.48 28.16 -2.52
C SER A 400 12.43 26.83 -1.76
N VAL A 401 12.89 25.71 -2.35
CA VAL A 401 12.93 24.42 -1.63
C VAL A 401 13.82 24.52 -0.40
N THR A 402 13.25 24.21 0.77
CA THR A 402 13.96 23.97 2.02
C THR A 402 14.79 22.71 1.88
N THR A 403 16.10 22.85 2.03
CA THR A 403 17.10 21.77 1.97
C THR A 403 17.39 21.27 3.39
N ASP A 404 18.61 20.86 3.70
CA ASP A 404 18.99 20.42 5.05
C ASP A 404 19.06 21.62 6.02
N PRO A 405 18.18 21.72 7.04
CA PRO A 405 18.20 22.83 8.00
C PRO A 405 19.48 22.88 8.85
N GLY A 406 20.20 21.76 8.96
CA GLY A 406 21.47 21.69 9.68
C GLY A 406 22.66 22.29 8.91
N ARG A 407 22.44 22.65 7.64
CA ARG A 407 23.46 23.18 6.74
C ARG A 407 23.42 24.71 6.73
N ILE A 408 24.31 25.36 7.46
CA ILE A 408 24.32 26.83 7.61
C ILE A 408 25.10 27.50 6.47
N HIS A 409 26.21 26.88 6.06
CA HIS A 409 27.08 27.38 4.99
C HIS A 409 27.17 26.41 3.81
N PRO A 410 27.46 26.90 2.58
CA PRO A 410 27.58 26.04 1.39
C PRO A 410 28.66 24.96 1.48
N ASN A 411 29.65 25.14 2.35
CA ASN A 411 30.74 24.20 2.55
C ASN A 411 30.50 23.23 3.73
N ASP A 412 29.36 23.36 4.42
CA ASP A 412 28.99 22.42 5.48
C ASP A 412 28.56 21.09 4.83
N PRO A 413 28.99 19.95 5.39
CA PRO A 413 28.42 18.64 5.09
C PRO A 413 26.90 18.66 5.26
N GLY A 414 26.17 18.13 4.29
CA GLY A 414 24.72 18.00 4.36
C GLY A 414 24.25 16.55 4.29
N ASP A 415 23.03 16.31 4.75
CA ASP A 415 22.32 15.03 4.63
C ASP A 415 21.40 15.04 3.39
N PRO A 416 21.69 14.23 2.35
CA PRO A 416 20.85 14.14 1.15
C PRO A 416 19.41 13.72 1.44
N ASP A 417 19.17 12.93 2.50
CA ASP A 417 17.82 12.47 2.85
C ASP A 417 16.95 13.60 3.41
N LYS A 418 17.57 14.70 3.87
CA LYS A 418 16.90 15.93 4.32
C LYS A 418 16.70 16.95 3.23
N ASN A 419 17.22 16.73 2.02
CA ASN A 419 17.05 17.63 0.89
C ASN A 419 16.09 17.01 -0.14
N PRO A 420 14.84 17.53 -0.24
CA PRO A 420 13.81 16.98 -1.12
C PRO A 420 14.20 16.87 -2.60
N ILE A 421 15.13 17.70 -3.07
CA ILE A 421 15.54 17.71 -4.47
C ILE A 421 16.16 16.36 -4.89
N PHE A 422 16.94 15.71 -4.01
CA PHE A 422 17.48 14.39 -4.31
C PHE A 422 16.37 13.34 -4.49
N SER A 423 15.33 13.42 -3.65
CA SER A 423 14.15 12.56 -3.78
C SER A 423 13.41 12.83 -5.09
N TYR A 424 13.21 14.09 -5.46
CA TYR A 424 12.57 14.46 -6.72
C TYR A 424 13.36 13.95 -7.93
N MET A 425 14.67 14.18 -7.97
CA MET A 425 15.56 13.69 -9.02
C MET A 425 15.49 12.16 -9.16
N LYS A 426 15.54 11.43 -8.03
CA LYS A 426 15.41 9.97 -8.02
C LYS A 426 14.07 9.50 -8.60
N LEU A 427 12.96 10.08 -8.15
CA LEU A 427 11.61 9.71 -8.61
C LEU A 427 11.36 10.06 -10.08
N MET A 428 12.01 11.11 -10.57
CA MET A 428 12.02 11.54 -11.97
C MET A 428 13.04 10.79 -12.83
N GLU A 429 13.73 9.77 -12.29
CA GLU A 429 14.71 8.95 -13.02
C GLU A 429 15.87 9.78 -13.61
N TYR A 430 16.36 10.76 -12.83
CA TYR A 430 17.57 11.51 -13.16
C TYR A 430 18.78 10.56 -13.30
N ASP A 431 19.79 10.98 -14.08
CA ASP A 431 21.01 10.19 -14.31
C ASP A 431 21.66 9.77 -12.99
N GLN A 432 21.71 8.45 -12.75
CA GLN A 432 22.14 7.89 -11.47
C GLN A 432 23.60 8.26 -11.14
N LYS A 433 24.48 8.28 -12.14
CA LYS A 433 25.90 8.60 -11.95
C LYS A 433 26.08 10.05 -11.52
N LYS A 434 25.35 10.98 -12.14
CA LYS A 434 25.35 12.40 -11.74
C LYS A 434 24.73 12.56 -10.36
N LEU A 435 23.63 11.87 -10.07
CA LEU A 435 22.97 11.90 -8.76
C LEU A 435 23.94 11.48 -7.65
N ASP A 436 24.63 10.35 -7.84
CA ASP A 436 25.63 9.83 -6.89
C ASP A 436 26.77 10.84 -6.67
N GLY A 437 27.23 11.49 -7.75
CA GLY A 437 28.23 12.55 -7.67
C GLY A 437 27.77 13.76 -6.84
N PHE A 438 26.52 14.21 -7.02
CA PHE A 438 25.95 15.27 -6.18
C PHE A 438 25.79 14.83 -4.73
N VAL A 439 25.31 13.62 -4.48
CA VAL A 439 25.16 13.02 -3.14
C VAL A 439 26.50 12.98 -2.41
N GLU A 440 27.56 12.52 -3.08
CA GLU A 440 28.90 12.44 -2.50
C GLU A 440 29.46 13.83 -2.20
N ARG A 441 29.34 14.77 -3.13
CA ARG A 441 29.77 16.16 -2.92
C ARG A 441 28.97 16.85 -1.81
N TYR A 442 27.68 16.55 -1.66
CA TYR A 442 26.80 17.12 -0.64
C TYR A 442 27.22 16.68 0.77
N LYS A 443 27.46 15.37 0.93
CA LYS A 443 27.98 14.78 2.17
C LYS A 443 29.37 15.32 2.54
N LYS A 444 30.18 15.68 1.56
CA LYS A 444 31.51 16.28 1.75
C LYS A 444 31.50 17.80 1.96
N GLY A 445 30.36 18.47 1.80
CA GLY A 445 30.30 19.93 1.83
C GLY A 445 31.04 20.60 0.67
N THR A 446 31.04 20.00 -0.52
CA THR A 446 31.76 20.49 -1.71
C THR A 446 30.82 20.90 -2.86
N VAL A 447 29.54 21.07 -2.56
CA VAL A 447 28.52 21.55 -3.49
C VAL A 447 27.46 22.35 -2.75
N GLY A 448 27.18 23.59 -3.18
CA GLY A 448 26.14 24.42 -2.55
C GLY A 448 24.73 24.04 -3.01
N ASP A 449 23.72 24.35 -2.19
CA ASP A 449 22.31 24.09 -2.54
C ASP A 449 21.86 24.82 -3.82
N VAL A 450 22.44 25.99 -4.11
CA VAL A 450 22.14 26.77 -5.32
C VAL A 450 22.55 26.02 -6.59
N GLU A 451 23.67 25.30 -6.56
CA GLU A 451 24.12 24.48 -7.70
C GLU A 451 23.16 23.32 -7.94
N ILE A 452 22.75 22.62 -6.87
CA ILE A 452 21.78 21.52 -6.95
C ILE A 452 20.41 22.02 -7.44
N LYS A 453 19.95 23.16 -6.93
CA LYS A 453 18.69 23.81 -7.37
C LYS A 453 18.73 24.20 -8.84
N LYS A 454 19.87 24.70 -9.31
CA LYS A 454 20.07 25.04 -10.73
C LYS A 454 20.03 23.80 -11.61
N GLU A 455 20.77 22.75 -11.25
CA GLU A 455 20.74 21.46 -11.96
C GLU A 455 19.32 20.90 -12.01
N PHE A 456 18.62 20.89 -10.87
CA PHE A 456 17.24 20.39 -10.82
C PHE A 456 16.30 21.20 -11.69
N TYR A 457 16.42 22.53 -11.69
CA TYR A 457 15.61 23.40 -12.53
C TYR A 457 15.83 23.11 -14.03
N GLU A 458 17.09 23.00 -14.47
CA GLU A 458 17.42 22.70 -15.86
C GLU A 458 16.91 21.30 -16.26
N PHE A 459 17.12 20.31 -15.40
CA PHE A 459 16.58 18.96 -15.58
C PHE A 459 15.05 18.96 -15.64
N PHE A 460 14.37 19.67 -14.73
CA PHE A 460 12.91 19.72 -14.67
C PHE A 460 12.32 20.30 -15.95
N LEU A 461 12.88 21.41 -16.46
CA LEU A 461 12.42 22.01 -17.71
C LEU A 461 12.67 21.09 -18.90
N GLN A 462 13.83 20.42 -18.95
CA GLN A 462 14.14 19.48 -20.01
C GLN A 462 13.21 18.26 -19.97
N TYR A 463 12.95 17.72 -18.77
CA TYR A 463 12.07 16.56 -18.54
C TYR A 463 10.64 16.83 -19.02
N PHE A 464 10.10 18.01 -18.73
CA PHE A 464 8.73 18.38 -19.12
C PHE A 464 8.65 19.16 -20.44
N LYS A 465 9.75 19.33 -21.18
CA LYS A 465 9.78 20.17 -22.38
C LYS A 465 8.71 19.77 -23.41
N GLU A 466 8.69 18.50 -23.81
CA GLU A 466 7.73 18.01 -24.79
C GLU A 466 6.29 18.09 -24.28
N ALA A 467 6.07 17.79 -22.99
CA ALA A 467 4.75 17.91 -22.40
C ALA A 467 4.23 19.35 -22.45
N ARG A 468 5.09 20.33 -22.13
CA ARG A 468 4.76 21.75 -22.17
C ARG A 468 4.44 22.23 -23.59
N GLU A 469 5.16 21.72 -24.60
CA GLU A 469 4.88 21.98 -26.02
C GLU A 469 3.55 21.36 -26.46
N ARG A 470 3.29 20.09 -26.12
CA ARG A 470 2.00 19.41 -26.39
C ARG A 470 0.84 20.15 -25.76
N ARG A 471 0.97 20.58 -24.50
CA ARG A 471 -0.08 21.33 -23.79
C ARG A 471 -0.46 22.61 -24.53
N LYS A 472 0.53 23.41 -24.94
CA LYS A 472 0.31 24.63 -25.74
C LYS A 472 -0.39 24.35 -27.07
N LYS A 473 -0.18 23.18 -27.68
CA LYS A 473 -0.89 22.77 -28.89
C LYS A 473 -2.35 22.47 -28.60
N TYR A 474 -2.66 21.71 -27.54
CA TYR A 474 -4.03 21.41 -27.15
C TYR A 474 -4.83 22.67 -26.75
N GLU A 475 -4.19 23.64 -26.11
CA GLU A 475 -4.82 24.92 -25.77
C GLU A 475 -5.31 25.73 -26.98
N LYS A 476 -4.74 25.49 -28.17
CA LYS A 476 -5.18 26.16 -29.40
C LYS A 476 -6.48 25.58 -29.97
N ASP A 477 -6.91 24.40 -29.52
CA ASP A 477 -8.12 23.73 -29.99
C ASP A 477 -9.00 23.21 -28.83
N ILE A 478 -9.39 24.13 -27.94
CA ILE A 478 -10.35 23.82 -26.86
C ILE A 478 -11.68 23.24 -27.39
N PRO A 479 -12.26 23.72 -28.51
CA PRO A 479 -13.46 23.10 -29.07
C PRO A 479 -13.26 21.62 -29.45
N GLY A 480 -12.12 21.27 -30.04
CA GLY A 480 -11.75 19.88 -30.33
C GLY A 480 -11.61 19.03 -29.07
N ILE A 481 -10.98 19.57 -28.02
CA ILE A 481 -10.84 18.89 -26.72
C ILE A 481 -12.20 18.63 -26.06
N LYS A 482 -13.15 19.57 -26.14
CA LYS A 482 -14.51 19.37 -25.61
C LYS A 482 -15.24 18.26 -26.35
N LYS A 483 -15.15 18.21 -27.69
CA LYS A 483 -15.72 17.12 -28.49
C LYS A 483 -15.08 15.77 -28.16
N LEU A 484 -13.77 15.74 -27.91
CA LEU A 484 -13.07 14.54 -27.48
C LEU A 484 -13.56 14.05 -26.11
N ILE A 485 -13.75 14.96 -25.15
CA ILE A 485 -14.34 14.63 -23.83
C ILE A 485 -15.74 14.02 -24.00
N GLU A 486 -16.59 14.63 -24.81
CA GLU A 486 -17.95 14.13 -25.08
C GLU A 486 -17.93 12.72 -25.69
N LYS A 487 -17.06 12.49 -26.67
CA LYS A 487 -16.85 11.18 -27.29
C LYS A 487 -16.43 10.14 -26.25
N ASN A 488 -15.39 10.43 -25.46
CA ASN A 488 -14.88 9.50 -24.47
C ASN A 488 -15.91 9.18 -23.38
N ASN A 489 -16.67 10.18 -22.92
CA ASN A 489 -17.75 9.97 -21.96
C ASN A 489 -18.81 9.02 -22.54
N ALA A 490 -19.18 9.18 -23.81
CA ALA A 490 -20.16 8.32 -24.47
C ALA A 490 -19.69 6.87 -24.61
N GLU A 491 -18.41 6.65 -24.96
CA GLU A 491 -17.81 5.31 -25.07
C GLU A 491 -17.77 4.59 -23.72
N VAL A 492 -17.29 5.29 -22.68
CA VAL A 492 -17.20 4.75 -21.32
C VAL A 492 -18.59 4.47 -20.74
N ARG A 493 -19.56 5.34 -21.03
CA ARG A 493 -20.95 5.16 -20.63
C ARG A 493 -21.58 3.89 -21.18
N ALA A 494 -21.22 3.48 -22.40
CA ALA A 494 -21.71 2.21 -22.95
C ALA A 494 -21.27 1.01 -22.09
N VAL A 495 -20.02 1.03 -21.59
CA VAL A 495 -19.50 -0.01 -20.68
C VAL A 495 -20.21 0.05 -19.32
N ALA A 496 -20.38 1.25 -18.76
CA ALA A 496 -21.04 1.43 -17.47
C ALA A 496 -22.49 0.92 -17.45
N LYS A 497 -23.23 1.11 -18.56
CA LYS A 497 -24.59 0.60 -18.73
C LYS A 497 -24.69 -0.92 -18.61
N GLU A 498 -23.71 -1.66 -19.11
CA GLU A 498 -23.70 -3.12 -18.99
C GLU A 498 -23.54 -3.58 -17.53
N THR A 499 -22.72 -2.88 -16.74
CA THR A 499 -22.63 -3.13 -15.30
C THR A 499 -23.93 -2.77 -14.59
N ILE A 500 -24.49 -1.59 -14.85
CA ILE A 500 -25.77 -1.17 -14.25
C ILE A 500 -26.91 -2.14 -14.57
N LYS A 501 -27.00 -2.64 -15.79
CA LYS A 501 -28.02 -3.63 -16.17
C LYS A 501 -27.97 -4.88 -15.29
N LYS A 502 -26.77 -5.39 -14.99
CA LYS A 502 -26.58 -6.54 -14.09
C LYS A 502 -26.97 -6.20 -12.65
N VAL A 503 -26.57 -5.01 -12.18
CA VAL A 503 -26.90 -4.53 -10.83
C VAL A 503 -28.40 -4.36 -10.66
N ARG A 504 -29.07 -3.67 -11.58
CA ARG A 504 -30.53 -3.45 -11.58
C ARG A 504 -31.29 -4.77 -11.51
N LYS A 505 -30.94 -5.74 -12.35
CA LYS A 505 -31.54 -7.07 -12.31
C LYS A 505 -31.34 -7.77 -10.97
N ALA A 506 -30.17 -7.64 -10.34
CA ALA A 506 -29.90 -8.25 -9.06
C ALA A 506 -30.69 -7.63 -7.90
N VAL A 507 -31.04 -6.34 -8.01
CA VAL A 507 -31.82 -5.61 -6.99
C VAL A 507 -33.31 -5.50 -7.33
N GLY A 508 -33.77 -6.04 -8.46
CA GLY A 508 -35.17 -6.03 -8.89
C GLY A 508 -35.65 -4.70 -9.47
N LEU A 509 -34.79 -4.01 -10.22
CA LEU A 509 -35.08 -2.74 -10.91
C LEU A 509 -34.98 -2.88 -12.45
N ASP A 510 -35.02 -4.09 -13.02
CA ASP A 510 -34.87 -4.33 -14.46
C ASP A 510 -36.10 -4.01 -15.32
#